data_AF-A0AAV8V2G7-F1
#
_entry.id   AF-A0AAV8V2G7-F1
#
_cell.length_a   1.000
_cell.length_b   1.000
_cell.length_c   1.000
_cell.angle_alpha   90.00
_cell.angle_beta   90.00
_cell.angle_gamma   90.00
#
_symmetry.space_group_name_H-M   'P 1'
#
loop_
_entity.id
_entity.type
_entity.pdbx_description
1 polymer ?
#
loop_
_entity_poly.entity_id
_entity_poly.type
_entity_poly.pdbx_seq_one_letter_code
_entity_poly.pdbx_strand_id
1 'polypeptide(L)'
;MLCFVSTWDISRSLLSSCWKGKALHQNTSIRKTGRLPCIETNGKRRYSRSGNLASREMSTGSDPHPDANSRHEPFVDETYPGTATVRLRSVHERVEQLSQQDLSGSWDEVRRKLLWAGGLRDLPDAKPGAGYTGHSFNDYNHCDLTTMRDDEADNENEGKVEGMAWSNQLGPGIKIASLPELGGGGSWSTCMIGCNKDPPQDVAHVQFRSRIAFKLVWIPSKFTSFVLVDDAGNLLATGHPKGALPPLEERRTNFRVVQGSKYATAAADFVN
;
A
#
# COMPACT_ATOMS: atom_id res chain seq x y z
N MET A 1 -37.82 37.53 -14.61
CA MET A 1 -37.39 37.55 -16.02
C MET A 1 -36.00 38.19 -16.05
N LEU A 2 -35.05 37.58 -16.76
CA LEU A 2 -33.58 37.84 -16.82
C LEU A 2 -32.81 37.21 -15.64
N CYS A 3 -32.21 36.00 -15.74
CA CYS A 3 -31.10 35.48 -16.57
C CYS A 3 -29.79 36.25 -16.41
N PHE A 4 -28.81 35.64 -15.70
CA PHE A 4 -27.40 35.64 -16.10
C PHE A 4 -26.74 34.35 -15.60
N VAL A 5 -26.19 33.61 -16.56
CA VAL A 5 -25.39 32.40 -16.40
C VAL A 5 -23.93 32.84 -16.47
N SER A 6 -23.07 32.40 -15.55
CA SER A 6 -21.62 32.46 -15.74
C SER A 6 -21.00 31.10 -15.49
N THR A 7 -20.77 30.39 -16.59
CA THR A 7 -19.88 29.24 -16.71
C THR A 7 -18.43 29.70 -16.55
N TRP A 8 -17.67 29.07 -15.65
CA TRP A 8 -16.21 29.14 -15.67
C TRP A 8 -15.64 27.76 -15.96
N ASP A 9 -15.10 27.68 -17.18
CA ASP A 9 -14.33 26.60 -17.77
C ASP A 9 -12.86 26.79 -17.34
N ILE A 10 -12.32 25.84 -16.55
CA ILE A 10 -10.88 25.72 -16.33
C ILE A 10 -10.50 24.30 -16.72
N SER A 11 -10.40 24.11 -18.04
CA SER A 11 -9.73 22.98 -18.63
C SER A 11 -8.27 23.34 -18.94
N ARG A 12 -7.36 22.42 -18.61
CA ARG A 12 -5.99 22.29 -19.14
C ARG A 12 -4.94 23.34 -18.72
N SER A 13 -4.40 23.20 -17.50
CA SER A 13 -2.94 23.31 -17.31
C SER A 13 -2.57 22.64 -15.99
N LEU A 14 -1.64 21.67 -16.04
CA LEU A 14 -0.89 20.98 -14.95
C LEU A 14 -0.75 19.46 -15.14
N LEU A 15 -1.16 18.92 -16.29
CA LEU A 15 -0.67 17.61 -16.78
C LEU A 15 0.56 17.81 -17.66
N SER A 16 1.73 18.09 -17.07
CA SER A 16 3.00 18.06 -17.81
C SER A 16 4.20 18.03 -16.88
N SER A 17 4.49 16.88 -16.30
CA SER A 17 5.85 16.52 -15.90
C SER A 17 5.97 15.04 -15.64
N CYS A 18 5.70 14.22 -16.66
CA CYS A 18 6.34 12.92 -16.86
C CYS A 18 5.87 12.29 -18.18
N TRP A 19 6.67 12.34 -19.25
CA TRP A 19 6.82 11.31 -20.29
C TRP A 19 7.59 11.82 -21.52
N LYS A 20 8.71 11.14 -21.83
CA LYS A 20 9.16 10.65 -23.16
C LYS A 20 10.63 10.18 -23.08
N GLY A 21 10.83 8.95 -22.63
CA GLY A 21 12.09 8.20 -22.77
C GLY A 21 11.84 6.93 -23.57
N LYS A 22 12.46 6.80 -24.74
CA LYS A 22 12.33 5.66 -25.65
C LYS A 22 13.18 4.49 -25.16
N ALA A 23 12.58 3.33 -24.90
CA ALA A 23 13.31 2.09 -24.63
C ALA A 23 13.69 1.39 -25.95
N LEU A 24 14.99 1.14 -26.14
CA LEU A 24 15.52 0.22 -27.15
C LEU A 24 15.53 -1.22 -26.59
N HIS A 25 15.00 -2.14 -27.38
CA HIS A 25 15.13 -3.60 -27.21
C HIS A 25 16.59 -4.04 -27.21
N GLN A 26 16.97 -4.96 -26.32
CA GLN A 26 17.79 -6.12 -26.66
C GLN A 26 17.35 -7.36 -25.88
N ASN A 27 17.54 -8.50 -26.54
CA ASN A 27 16.86 -9.77 -26.41
C ASN A 27 17.94 -10.83 -26.19
N THR A 28 17.92 -11.60 -25.10
CA THR A 28 18.76 -12.80 -24.98
C THR A 28 18.08 -13.91 -24.19
N SER A 29 17.64 -14.89 -24.95
CA SER A 29 17.30 -16.28 -24.60
C SER A 29 18.47 -17.01 -23.95
N ILE A 30 18.25 -17.81 -22.90
CA ILE A 30 18.99 -19.06 -22.60
C ILE A 30 18.03 -20.12 -22.03
N ARG A 31 18.22 -21.36 -22.48
CA ARG A 31 17.41 -22.56 -22.25
C ARG A 31 17.83 -23.35 -21.00
N LYS A 32 16.81 -23.96 -20.38
CA LYS A 32 16.69 -25.27 -19.68
C LYS A 32 17.95 -26.13 -19.49
N THR A 33 18.15 -26.60 -18.25
CA THR A 33 18.37 -28.01 -17.78
C THR A 33 18.55 -27.96 -16.25
N GLY A 34 18.14 -28.88 -15.38
CA GLY A 34 17.53 -30.19 -15.49
C GLY A 34 17.28 -30.77 -14.07
N ARG A 35 16.38 -31.76 -14.03
CA ARG A 35 16.21 -32.91 -13.10
C ARG A 35 16.55 -32.83 -11.60
N LEU A 36 15.50 -33.20 -10.84
CA LEU A 36 15.43 -33.75 -9.48
C LEU A 36 16.34 -34.98 -9.25
N PRO A 37 16.58 -35.34 -7.98
CA PRO A 37 15.90 -36.55 -7.50
C PRO A 37 15.29 -36.46 -6.09
N CYS A 38 14.22 -37.23 -5.92
CA CYS A 38 13.57 -37.59 -4.68
C CYS A 38 14.47 -38.42 -3.77
N ILE A 39 14.35 -38.24 -2.45
CA ILE A 39 14.69 -39.24 -1.43
C ILE A 39 13.49 -39.37 -0.50
N GLU A 40 12.83 -40.53 -0.57
CA GLU A 40 11.97 -41.06 0.48
C GLU A 40 12.86 -41.69 1.58
N THR A 41 12.48 -41.56 2.86
CA THR A 41 12.24 -42.73 3.72
C THR A 41 11.61 -42.32 5.06
N ASN A 42 10.39 -42.83 5.29
CA ASN A 42 9.83 -43.44 6.50
C ASN A 42 10.43 -43.19 7.90
N GLY A 43 9.55 -42.87 8.86
CA GLY A 43 9.80 -43.03 10.30
C GLY A 43 8.58 -42.78 11.18
N LYS A 44 7.71 -43.79 11.33
CA LYS A 44 6.56 -43.83 12.27
C LYS A 44 7.00 -44.08 13.73
N ARG A 45 6.16 -43.59 14.68
CA ARG A 45 5.81 -44.09 16.05
C ARG A 45 6.16 -43.07 17.15
N ARG A 46 5.19 -42.46 17.85
CA ARG A 46 4.14 -42.90 18.81
C ARG A 46 4.54 -42.52 20.25
N TYR A 47 3.72 -41.63 20.81
CA TYR A 47 3.13 -41.62 22.16
C TYR A 47 3.93 -42.18 23.36
N SER A 48 4.11 -41.34 24.38
CA SER A 48 3.78 -41.71 25.77
C SER A 48 3.48 -40.50 26.66
N ARG A 49 2.32 -40.57 27.31
CA ARG A 49 1.83 -39.78 28.45
C ARG A 49 2.60 -40.12 29.73
N SER A 50 2.82 -39.11 30.57
CA SER A 50 2.63 -39.07 32.04
C SER A 50 3.35 -37.80 32.52
N GLY A 51 2.77 -36.86 33.28
CA GLY A 51 1.92 -37.03 34.45
C GLY A 51 2.80 -36.91 35.68
N ASN A 52 2.82 -35.73 36.33
CA ASN A 52 2.92 -35.64 37.79
C ASN A 52 2.60 -34.23 38.29
N LEU A 53 1.56 -34.19 39.12
CA LEU A 53 1.30 -33.14 40.10
C LEU A 53 2.43 -33.13 41.14
N ALA A 54 2.94 -31.95 41.47
CA ALA A 54 3.51 -31.68 42.78
C ALA A 54 3.30 -30.20 43.12
N SER A 55 2.35 -29.97 44.02
CA SER A 55 2.13 -28.77 44.80
C SER A 55 3.41 -28.35 45.55
N ARG A 56 3.80 -27.08 45.43
CA ARG A 56 4.74 -26.46 46.37
C ARG A 56 4.43 -24.96 46.54
N GLU A 57 3.87 -24.69 47.71
CA GLU A 57 4.11 -23.57 48.64
C GLU A 57 4.32 -22.14 48.13
N MET A 58 3.51 -21.26 48.72
CA MET A 58 3.58 -19.81 48.74
C MET A 58 4.98 -19.30 49.10
N SER A 59 5.55 -18.50 48.20
CA SER A 59 6.60 -17.54 48.53
C SER A 59 6.09 -16.16 48.13
N THR A 60 5.86 -15.32 49.14
CA THR A 60 5.59 -13.89 48.99
C THR A 60 6.88 -13.19 48.56
N GLY A 61 7.21 -13.31 47.28
CA GLY A 61 8.17 -12.46 46.60
C GLY A 61 7.40 -11.34 45.92
N SER A 62 7.66 -10.11 46.32
CA SER A 62 7.21 -8.91 45.61
C SER A 62 7.65 -8.99 44.15
N ASP A 63 6.72 -9.31 43.26
CA ASP A 63 6.92 -9.26 41.81
C ASP A 63 7.37 -7.85 41.44
N PRO A 64 8.56 -7.67 40.81
CA PRO A 64 8.86 -6.42 40.15
C PRO A 64 7.82 -6.27 39.05
N HIS A 65 7.02 -5.21 39.17
CA HIS A 65 6.17 -4.67 38.12
C HIS A 65 6.87 -4.87 36.76
N PRO A 66 6.26 -5.53 35.76
CA PRO A 66 6.86 -5.57 34.44
C PRO A 66 6.99 -4.13 33.97
N ASP A 67 8.24 -3.71 33.77
CA ASP A 67 8.58 -2.41 33.21
C ASP A 67 7.71 -2.16 32.00
N ALA A 68 6.82 -1.17 32.11
CA ALA A 68 6.00 -0.63 31.02
C ALA A 68 6.83 0.08 29.94
N ASN A 69 8.12 -0.28 29.83
CA ASN A 69 9.13 0.38 29.01
C ASN A 69 10.11 -0.62 28.39
N SER A 70 9.71 -1.88 28.23
CA SER A 70 10.25 -2.75 27.19
C SER A 70 9.89 -2.13 25.83
N ARG A 71 10.67 -1.12 25.43
CA ARG A 71 10.75 -0.63 24.07
C ARG A 71 11.25 -1.81 23.24
N HIS A 72 10.33 -2.68 22.85
CA HIS A 72 10.58 -3.60 21.76
C HIS A 72 10.91 -2.71 20.58
N GLU A 73 12.21 -2.62 20.28
CA GLU A 73 12.70 -1.99 19.06
C GLU A 73 11.81 -2.50 17.92
N PRO A 74 11.14 -1.59 17.18
CA PRO A 74 10.17 -1.99 16.19
C PRO A 74 10.87 -2.93 15.20
N PHE A 75 10.28 -4.12 15.00
CA PHE A 75 10.77 -5.12 14.07
C PHE A 75 11.13 -4.46 12.73
N VAL A 76 12.37 -4.60 12.28
CA VAL A 76 12.83 -4.06 11.01
C VAL A 76 12.58 -5.12 9.94
N ASP A 77 11.90 -4.75 8.86
CA ASP A 77 11.76 -5.64 7.71
C ASP A 77 13.08 -5.73 6.95
N GLU A 78 13.69 -6.92 6.90
CA GLU A 78 15.00 -7.10 6.27
C GLU A 78 14.99 -6.85 4.76
N THR A 79 13.87 -7.07 4.09
CA THR A 79 13.73 -6.86 2.64
C THR A 79 13.49 -5.39 2.33
N TYR A 80 12.65 -4.73 3.13
CA TYR A 80 12.24 -3.35 2.98
C TYR A 80 12.44 -2.58 4.29
N PRO A 81 13.70 -2.25 4.65
CA PRO A 81 14.04 -1.71 5.96
C PRO A 81 13.42 -0.33 6.24
N GLY A 82 12.97 0.37 5.19
CA GLY A 82 12.26 1.63 5.34
C GLY A 82 10.80 1.49 5.77
N THR A 83 10.29 0.26 5.90
CA THR A 83 8.92 0.01 6.35
C THR A 83 8.74 0.39 7.82
N ALA A 84 7.75 1.25 8.11
CA ALA A 84 7.26 1.45 9.47
C ALA A 84 6.34 0.27 9.86
N THR A 85 6.91 -0.83 10.35
CA THR A 85 6.20 -2.11 10.52
C THR A 85 5.06 -2.08 11.53
N VAL A 86 5.18 -1.29 12.60
CA VAL A 86 4.07 -1.08 13.56
C VAL A 86 2.90 -0.38 12.84
N ARG A 87 3.20 0.67 12.07
CA ARG A 87 2.20 1.41 11.29
C ARG A 87 1.57 0.56 10.19
N LEU A 88 2.36 -0.25 9.48
CA LEU A 88 1.87 -1.23 8.51
C LEU A 88 0.81 -2.15 9.13
N ARG A 89 1.10 -2.72 10.30
CA ARG A 89 0.16 -3.59 11.02
C ARG A 89 -1.11 -2.85 11.42
N SER A 90 -0.99 -1.66 11.99
CA SER A 90 -2.17 -0.85 12.35
C SER A 90 -3.03 -0.47 11.14
N VAL A 91 -2.42 -0.26 9.96
CA VAL A 91 -3.18 -0.09 8.71
C VAL A 91 -3.93 -1.36 8.34
N HIS A 92 -3.29 -2.52 8.39
CA HIS A 92 -3.96 -3.81 8.12
C HIS A 92 -5.13 -4.05 9.08
N GLU A 93 -4.94 -3.81 10.38
CA GLU A 93 -6.00 -3.90 11.40
C GLU A 93 -7.18 -2.95 11.10
N ARG A 94 -6.93 -1.75 10.56
CA ARG A 94 -8.01 -0.84 10.14
C ARG A 94 -8.69 -1.29 8.85
N VAL A 95 -7.95 -1.84 7.89
CA VAL A 95 -8.53 -2.39 6.66
C VAL A 95 -9.45 -3.57 6.97
N GLU A 96 -9.07 -4.44 7.91
CA GLU A 96 -9.91 -5.56 8.38
C GLU A 96 -11.22 -5.11 9.04
N GLN A 97 -11.24 -3.90 9.62
CA GLN A 97 -12.47 -3.31 10.20
C GLN A 97 -13.43 -2.76 9.14
N LEU A 98 -12.98 -2.57 7.89
CA LEU A 98 -13.83 -2.06 6.82
C LEU A 98 -14.66 -3.18 6.20
N SER A 99 -15.97 -3.08 6.35
CA SER A 99 -16.89 -3.98 5.64
C SER A 99 -16.95 -3.66 4.14
N GLN A 100 -17.44 -4.61 3.33
CA GLN A 100 -17.71 -4.32 1.93
C GLN A 100 -18.73 -3.18 1.76
N GLN A 101 -19.69 -3.05 2.69
CA GLN A 101 -20.66 -1.94 2.68
C GLN A 101 -19.95 -0.60 2.91
N ASP A 102 -18.94 -0.57 3.77
CA ASP A 102 -18.13 0.63 3.99
C ASP A 102 -17.42 1.10 2.73
N LEU A 103 -17.02 0.15 1.88
CA LEU A 103 -16.30 0.37 0.62
C LEU A 103 -17.21 0.45 -0.62
N SER A 104 -18.53 0.45 -0.45
CA SER A 104 -19.51 0.47 -1.54
C SER A 104 -20.49 1.65 -1.49
N GLY A 105 -20.13 2.68 -0.71
CA GLY A 105 -20.85 3.96 -0.61
C GLY A 105 -20.55 4.91 -1.78
N SER A 106 -20.79 6.21 -1.57
CA SER A 106 -20.30 7.24 -2.49
C SER A 106 -18.76 7.24 -2.50
N TRP A 107 -18.17 7.49 -3.67
CA TRP A 107 -16.71 7.46 -3.81
C TRP A 107 -15.98 8.39 -2.84
N ASP A 108 -16.51 9.60 -2.60
CA ASP A 108 -15.89 10.54 -1.65
C ASP A 108 -15.80 9.96 -0.23
N GLU A 109 -16.85 9.26 0.23
CA GLU A 109 -16.84 8.60 1.54
C GLU A 109 -15.94 7.38 1.56
N VAL A 110 -15.96 6.59 0.49
CA VAL A 110 -15.07 5.42 0.35
C VAL A 110 -13.61 5.88 0.40
N ARG A 111 -13.24 6.92 -0.35
CA ARG A 111 -11.90 7.51 -0.33
C ARG A 111 -11.52 8.01 1.05
N ARG A 112 -12.42 8.70 1.77
CA ARG A 112 -12.17 9.11 3.17
C ARG A 112 -11.86 7.92 4.07
N LYS A 113 -12.59 6.81 3.92
CA LYS A 113 -12.33 5.58 4.68
C LYS A 113 -11.01 4.93 4.31
N LEU A 114 -10.62 4.94 3.03
CA LEU A 114 -9.30 4.47 2.59
C LEU A 114 -8.17 5.30 3.20
N LEU A 115 -8.31 6.64 3.21
CA LEU A 115 -7.35 7.52 3.88
C LEU A 115 -7.27 7.24 5.38
N TRP A 116 -8.41 7.15 6.06
CA TRP A 116 -8.46 6.82 7.48
C TRP A 116 -7.79 5.47 7.78
N ALA A 117 -8.14 4.42 7.03
CA ALA A 117 -7.53 3.11 7.22
C ALA A 117 -6.02 3.16 6.99
N GLY A 118 -5.59 3.96 6.02
CA GLY A 118 -4.19 4.18 5.72
C GLY A 118 -3.40 5.07 6.67
N GLY A 119 -4.05 5.67 7.67
CA GLY A 119 -3.41 6.62 8.57
C GLY A 119 -3.11 7.97 7.93
N LEU A 120 -3.94 8.41 6.99
CA LEU A 120 -3.88 9.71 6.32
C LEU A 120 -5.07 10.60 6.71
N ARG A 121 -4.81 11.89 6.86
CA ARG A 121 -5.83 12.95 6.97
C ARG A 121 -6.45 13.21 5.59
N ASP A 122 -7.74 13.54 5.57
CA ASP A 122 -8.40 14.06 4.37
C ASP A 122 -8.12 15.56 4.25
N LEU A 123 -7.18 15.92 3.38
CA LEU A 123 -6.74 17.28 3.11
C LEU A 123 -6.91 17.56 1.59
N PRO A 124 -8.15 17.57 1.08
CA PRO A 124 -8.44 17.62 -0.34
C PRO A 124 -8.17 18.98 -0.98
N ASP A 125 -7.96 20.03 -0.17
CA ASP A 125 -7.74 21.41 -0.63
C ASP A 125 -6.38 21.97 -0.18
N ALA A 126 -5.53 21.14 0.44
CA ALA A 126 -4.20 21.58 0.85
C ALA A 126 -3.32 21.86 -0.38
N LYS A 127 -2.39 22.81 -0.23
CA LYS A 127 -1.44 23.14 -1.29
C LYS A 127 -0.42 22.00 -1.48
N PRO A 128 0.17 21.85 -2.68
CA PRO A 128 1.33 20.97 -2.87
C PRO A 128 2.41 21.23 -1.81
N GLY A 129 2.96 20.16 -1.22
CA GLY A 129 3.93 20.23 -0.11
C GLY A 129 3.31 20.43 1.28
N ALA A 130 2.03 20.79 1.39
CA ALA A 130 1.32 20.98 2.66
C ALA A 130 0.43 19.78 3.04
N GLY A 131 0.80 18.58 2.60
CA GLY A 131 0.04 17.35 2.89
C GLY A 131 -1.21 17.16 2.03
N TYR A 132 -1.23 17.69 0.79
CA TYR A 132 -2.33 17.48 -0.16
C TYR A 132 -2.60 16.00 -0.43
N THR A 133 -3.70 15.46 0.11
CA THR A 133 -4.13 14.07 -0.14
C THR A 133 -5.22 13.97 -1.20
N GLY A 134 -5.67 15.08 -1.79
CA GLY A 134 -6.77 15.12 -2.77
C GLY A 134 -6.60 14.19 -3.98
N HIS A 135 -5.37 13.88 -4.36
CA HIS A 135 -5.04 12.98 -5.47
C HIS A 135 -4.99 11.49 -5.06
N SER A 136 -4.83 11.18 -3.77
CA SER A 136 -4.75 9.81 -3.26
C SER A 136 -5.97 9.00 -3.71
N PHE A 137 -5.72 7.90 -4.42
CA PHE A 137 -6.71 6.99 -5.01
C PHE A 137 -7.65 7.60 -6.07
N ASN A 138 -7.51 8.89 -6.40
CA ASN A 138 -8.36 9.59 -7.36
C ASN A 138 -7.83 9.59 -8.80
N ASP A 139 -6.60 9.13 -8.99
CA ASP A 139 -5.97 8.93 -10.30
C ASP A 139 -5.44 7.51 -10.45
N TYR A 140 -4.86 7.19 -11.60
CA TYR A 140 -4.34 5.86 -11.88
C TYR A 140 -3.06 5.53 -11.12
N ASN A 141 -2.33 6.52 -10.62
CA ASN A 141 -0.92 6.42 -10.25
C ASN A 141 -0.72 6.36 -8.75
N HIS A 142 -1.42 7.19 -7.97
CA HIS A 142 -1.27 7.32 -6.52
C HIS A 142 -2.19 6.35 -5.79
N CYS A 143 -2.02 5.06 -6.07
CA CYS A 143 -2.86 3.98 -5.56
C CYS A 143 -2.16 3.09 -4.52
N ASP A 144 -0.88 3.35 -4.22
CA ASP A 144 -0.09 2.58 -3.28
C ASP A 144 -0.06 3.29 -1.95
N LEU A 145 -0.74 2.74 -0.94
CA LEU A 145 -0.56 3.24 0.41
C LEU A 145 0.71 2.65 1.01
N THR A 146 1.71 3.49 1.23
CA THR A 146 3.02 3.11 1.78
C THR A 146 3.15 3.60 3.21
N THR A 147 3.74 2.78 4.08
CA THR A 147 4.04 3.15 5.48
C THR A 147 5.55 3.18 5.69
N MET A 148 6.13 4.36 5.82
CA MET A 148 7.59 4.53 5.87
C MET A 148 8.03 5.06 7.22
N ARG A 149 9.24 4.69 7.63
CA ARG A 149 9.88 5.21 8.84
C ARG A 149 10.18 6.71 8.68
N ASP A 150 10.37 7.39 9.81
CA ASP A 150 10.59 8.84 9.84
C ASP A 150 11.87 9.28 9.12
N ASP A 151 12.92 8.47 9.21
CA ASP A 151 14.21 8.66 8.52
C ASP A 151 14.07 8.56 7.00
N GLU A 152 13.17 7.71 6.51
CA GLU A 152 12.92 7.52 5.08
C GLU A 152 11.89 8.51 4.51
N ALA A 153 11.05 9.11 5.36
CA ALA A 153 10.00 10.03 4.91
C ALA A 153 10.55 11.29 4.22
N ASP A 154 11.77 11.70 4.56
CA ASP A 154 12.46 12.84 3.97
C ASP A 154 13.33 12.45 2.74
N ASN A 155 13.35 11.18 2.31
CA ASN A 155 14.13 10.73 1.15
C ASN A 155 13.67 11.39 -0.16
N GLU A 156 14.64 11.80 -0.97
CA GLU A 156 14.42 12.25 -2.35
C GLU A 156 14.51 11.09 -3.35
N ASN A 157 13.91 11.25 -4.53
CA ASN A 157 13.94 10.23 -5.58
C ASN A 157 15.35 10.04 -6.14
N GLU A 158 16.16 11.11 -6.25
CA GLU A 158 17.55 11.07 -6.77
C GLU A 158 17.70 10.33 -8.12
N GLY A 159 16.63 10.36 -8.95
CA GLY A 159 16.58 9.65 -10.22
C GLY A 159 16.46 8.13 -10.14
N LYS A 160 16.26 7.56 -8.94
CA LYS A 160 16.13 6.12 -8.72
C LYS A 160 14.85 5.55 -9.33
N VAL A 161 13.75 6.32 -9.32
CA VAL A 161 12.50 5.97 -9.99
C VAL A 161 12.39 6.78 -11.29
N GLU A 162 12.36 6.05 -12.41
CA GLU A 162 12.20 6.63 -13.74
C GLU A 162 10.86 7.36 -13.84
N GLY A 163 10.91 8.65 -14.22
CA GLY A 163 9.72 9.48 -14.38
C GLY A 163 9.26 10.23 -13.13
N MET A 164 9.97 10.11 -12.00
CA MET A 164 9.67 10.89 -10.80
C MET A 164 10.62 12.08 -10.63
N ALA A 165 10.11 13.18 -10.08
CA ALA A 165 10.91 14.39 -9.84
C ALA A 165 12.10 14.07 -8.92
N TRP A 166 13.29 14.54 -9.28
CA TRP A 166 14.54 14.25 -8.57
C TRP A 166 14.48 14.64 -7.09
N SER A 167 14.03 15.87 -6.79
CA SER A 167 14.06 16.49 -5.46
C SER A 167 12.69 16.47 -4.74
N ASN A 168 11.99 15.34 -4.78
CA ASN A 168 10.64 15.25 -4.24
C ASN A 168 10.64 15.23 -2.70
N GLN A 169 10.70 16.41 -2.07
CA GLN A 169 10.67 16.59 -0.62
C GLN A 169 9.27 16.34 -0.06
N LEU A 170 8.86 15.08 -0.02
CA LEU A 170 7.56 14.65 0.47
C LEU A 170 7.45 14.70 1.99
N GLY A 171 8.57 14.66 2.71
CA GLY A 171 8.65 14.52 4.16
C GLY A 171 7.75 15.46 4.97
N PRO A 172 7.78 16.79 4.76
CA PRO A 172 6.86 17.70 5.45
C PRO A 172 5.38 17.39 5.17
N GLY A 173 5.04 17.08 3.91
CA GLY A 173 3.68 16.71 3.52
C GLY A 173 3.21 15.40 4.15
N ILE A 174 4.09 14.40 4.19
CA ILE A 174 3.85 13.10 4.84
C ILE A 174 3.60 13.31 6.33
N LYS A 175 4.45 14.08 7.02
CA LYS A 175 4.30 14.38 8.45
C LYS A 175 2.98 15.10 8.76
N ILE A 176 2.61 16.08 7.94
CA ILE A 176 1.34 16.83 8.09
C ILE A 176 0.12 15.93 7.87
N ALA A 177 0.15 15.10 6.82
CA ALA A 177 -0.98 14.27 6.45
C ALA A 177 -1.09 13.00 7.29
N SER A 178 -0.03 12.55 7.96
CA SER A 178 -0.05 11.32 8.74
C SER A 178 -0.84 11.47 10.04
N LEU A 179 -1.63 10.45 10.34
CA LEU A 179 -2.31 10.26 11.62
C LEU A 179 -1.33 9.60 12.60
N PRO A 180 -1.00 10.25 13.74
CA PRO A 180 0.05 9.76 14.65
C PRO A 180 -0.36 8.50 15.42
N GLU A 181 -1.66 8.21 15.55
CA GLU A 181 -2.16 7.10 16.36
C GLU A 181 -1.92 5.70 15.74
N LEU A 182 -1.43 5.61 14.51
CA LEU A 182 -1.01 4.33 13.90
C LEU A 182 0.47 4.00 14.20
N GLY A 183 1.17 4.81 14.99
CA GLY A 183 2.58 4.58 15.36
C GLY A 183 3.57 5.49 14.64
N GLY A 184 4.86 5.29 14.90
CA GLY A 184 5.94 6.09 14.33
C GLY A 184 6.03 6.03 12.80
N GLY A 185 6.79 6.94 12.20
CA GLY A 185 6.84 7.08 10.75
C GLY A 185 5.63 7.81 10.16
N GLY A 186 5.51 7.71 8.83
CA GLY A 186 4.44 8.32 8.05
C GLY A 186 3.71 7.35 7.15
N SER A 187 2.54 7.79 6.67
CA SER A 187 1.77 7.16 5.61
C SER A 187 1.71 8.08 4.39
N TRP A 188 1.65 7.51 3.19
CA TRP A 188 1.50 8.29 1.95
C TRP A 188 0.95 7.45 0.80
N SER A 189 0.21 8.07 -0.13
CA SER A 189 -0.17 7.46 -1.40
C SER A 189 0.93 7.67 -2.43
N THR A 190 1.75 6.65 -2.68
CA THR A 190 2.89 6.71 -3.59
C THR A 190 2.51 6.28 -5.01
N CYS A 191 3.35 6.64 -5.98
CA CYS A 191 3.16 6.31 -7.39
C CYS A 191 3.45 4.82 -7.64
N MET A 192 2.56 4.16 -8.37
CA MET A 192 2.64 2.72 -8.67
C MET A 192 3.36 2.38 -9.99
N ILE A 193 3.83 3.39 -10.75
CA ILE A 193 4.59 3.15 -11.99
C ILE A 193 5.81 2.27 -11.68
N GLY A 194 5.98 1.18 -12.42
CA GLY A 194 7.06 0.21 -12.18
C GLY A 194 6.69 -0.95 -11.26
N CYS A 195 5.49 -0.96 -10.67
CA CYS A 195 5.04 -2.03 -9.77
C CYS A 195 4.86 -3.39 -10.47
N ASN A 196 4.85 -3.43 -11.81
CA ASN A 196 4.75 -4.66 -12.59
C ASN A 196 6.08 -5.32 -12.93
N LYS A 197 7.19 -4.79 -12.41
CA LYS A 197 8.51 -5.40 -12.49
C LYS A 197 8.72 -6.37 -11.32
N ASP A 198 9.73 -7.23 -11.45
CA ASP A 198 10.14 -8.16 -10.41
C ASP A 198 11.67 -8.03 -10.16
N PRO A 199 12.10 -7.50 -9.00
CA PRO A 199 11.26 -6.90 -7.94
C PRO A 199 10.57 -5.61 -8.40
N PRO A 200 9.46 -5.19 -7.75
CA PRO A 200 8.77 -3.94 -8.08
C PRO A 200 9.72 -2.73 -8.09
N GLN A 201 9.52 -1.83 -9.07
CA GLN A 201 10.33 -0.62 -9.28
C GLN A 201 9.54 0.66 -9.03
N ASP A 202 8.48 0.59 -8.22
CA ASP A 202 7.65 1.73 -7.86
C ASP A 202 8.26 2.57 -6.71
N VAL A 203 7.62 3.69 -6.41
CA VAL A 203 8.12 4.65 -5.42
C VAL A 203 8.20 4.05 -4.02
N ALA A 204 7.24 3.21 -3.63
CA ALA A 204 7.24 2.56 -2.33
C ALA A 204 8.51 1.73 -2.11
N HIS A 205 8.82 0.87 -3.08
CA HIS A 205 9.91 -0.09 -2.97
C HIS A 205 11.28 0.52 -3.23
N VAL A 206 11.39 1.49 -4.13
CA VAL A 206 12.68 2.05 -4.55
C VAL A 206 13.08 3.27 -3.71
N GLN A 207 12.20 4.26 -3.58
CA GLN A 207 12.53 5.52 -2.89
C GLN A 207 12.45 5.36 -1.37
N PHE A 208 11.36 4.75 -0.88
CA PHE A 208 11.13 4.59 0.55
C PHE A 208 11.59 3.25 1.10
N ARG A 209 12.03 2.32 0.24
CA ARG A 209 12.43 0.96 0.62
C ARG A 209 11.42 0.33 1.58
N SER A 210 10.14 0.52 1.28
CA SER A 210 9.03 0.24 2.18
C SER A 210 8.00 -0.64 1.48
N ARG A 211 7.35 -1.50 2.26
CA ARG A 211 6.19 -2.27 1.80
C ARG A 211 4.99 -1.37 1.53
N ILE A 212 4.18 -1.83 0.59
CA ILE A 212 2.83 -1.32 0.40
C ILE A 212 1.90 -1.93 1.45
N ALA A 213 1.24 -1.08 2.24
CA ALA A 213 0.23 -1.52 3.20
C ALA A 213 -1.03 -2.00 2.48
N PHE A 214 -1.51 -1.23 1.51
CA PHE A 214 -2.43 -1.76 0.51
C PHE A 214 -2.32 -0.99 -0.81
N LYS A 215 -2.66 -1.68 -1.90
CA LYS A 215 -2.78 -1.10 -3.25
C LYS A 215 -4.22 -1.20 -3.70
N LEU A 216 -4.78 -0.09 -4.21
CA LEU A 216 -6.09 -0.09 -4.84
C LEU A 216 -5.96 -0.50 -6.31
N VAL A 217 -6.66 -1.56 -6.71
CA VAL A 217 -6.69 -2.06 -8.09
C VAL A 217 -8.14 -2.15 -8.59
N TRP A 218 -8.44 -1.46 -9.69
CA TRP A 218 -9.76 -1.51 -10.31
C TRP A 218 -9.99 -2.82 -11.08
N ILE A 219 -11.15 -3.43 -10.91
CA ILE A 219 -11.53 -4.72 -11.52
C ILE A 219 -11.88 -4.50 -13.00
N PRO A 220 -11.27 -5.23 -13.96
CA PRO A 220 -11.33 -4.86 -15.37
C PRO A 220 -12.62 -5.25 -16.10
N SER A 221 -13.56 -5.94 -15.45
CA SER A 221 -14.84 -6.34 -16.08
C SER A 221 -15.68 -5.12 -16.49
N LYS A 222 -15.83 -4.16 -15.58
CA LYS A 222 -16.55 -2.89 -15.80
C LYS A 222 -15.84 -1.67 -15.22
N PHE A 223 -14.73 -1.89 -14.51
CA PHE A 223 -14.02 -0.86 -13.75
C PHE A 223 -14.87 -0.18 -12.67
N THR A 224 -16.05 -0.68 -12.33
CA THR A 224 -16.96 -0.09 -11.30
C THR A 224 -16.71 -0.62 -9.89
N SER A 225 -15.81 -1.58 -9.74
CA SER A 225 -15.43 -2.19 -8.46
C SER A 225 -13.92 -2.20 -8.34
N PHE A 226 -13.41 -2.26 -7.11
CA PHE A 226 -11.97 -2.38 -6.85
C PHE A 226 -11.70 -3.46 -5.81
N VAL A 227 -10.44 -3.91 -5.78
CA VAL A 227 -9.86 -4.69 -4.70
C VAL A 227 -8.78 -3.87 -4.01
N LEU A 228 -8.60 -4.11 -2.71
CA LEU A 228 -7.38 -3.75 -2.00
C LEU A 228 -6.52 -5.00 -1.88
N VAL A 229 -5.25 -4.90 -2.25
CA VAL A 229 -4.28 -5.99 -2.09
C VAL A 229 -3.10 -5.56 -1.24
N ASP A 230 -2.51 -6.48 -0.48
CA ASP A 230 -1.27 -6.22 0.25
C ASP A 230 -0.05 -6.20 -0.67
N ASP A 231 1.14 -5.98 -0.11
CA ASP A 231 2.39 -6.01 -0.86
C ASP A 231 2.66 -7.37 -1.54
N ALA A 232 2.20 -8.49 -1.00
CA ALA A 232 2.35 -9.79 -1.61
C ALA A 232 1.33 -10.05 -2.75
N GLY A 233 0.34 -9.16 -2.93
CA GLY A 233 -0.74 -9.31 -3.89
C GLY A 233 -1.94 -10.09 -3.36
N ASN A 234 -1.98 -10.39 -2.05
CA ASN A 234 -3.12 -11.05 -1.42
C ASN A 234 -4.29 -10.08 -1.30
N LEU A 235 -5.51 -10.58 -1.51
CA LEU A 235 -6.72 -9.81 -1.34
C LEU A 235 -6.94 -9.43 0.13
N LEU A 236 -7.13 -8.14 0.40
CA LEU A 236 -7.48 -7.61 1.71
C LEU A 236 -8.96 -7.25 1.81
N ALA A 237 -9.49 -6.52 0.82
CA ALA A 237 -10.87 -6.06 0.81
C ALA A 237 -11.38 -5.80 -0.61
N THR A 238 -12.69 -5.63 -0.75
CA THR A 238 -13.34 -5.28 -2.03
C THR A 238 -14.38 -4.19 -1.83
N GLY A 239 -14.62 -3.39 -2.87
CA GLY A 239 -15.64 -2.34 -2.86
C GLY A 239 -16.32 -2.17 -4.21
N HIS A 240 -17.59 -1.76 -4.17
CA HIS A 240 -18.38 -1.37 -5.34
C HIS A 240 -18.89 0.06 -5.17
N PRO A 241 -18.00 1.06 -5.21
CA PRO A 241 -18.36 2.45 -4.94
C PRO A 241 -19.29 3.00 -6.03
N LYS A 242 -20.00 4.08 -5.66
CA LYS A 242 -20.97 4.76 -6.53
C LYS A 242 -20.68 6.25 -6.59
N GLY A 243 -21.36 6.96 -7.49
CA GLY A 243 -21.25 8.43 -7.61
C GLY A 243 -20.07 8.85 -8.49
N ALA A 244 -19.35 9.88 -8.07
CA ALA A 244 -18.25 10.49 -8.82
C ALA A 244 -16.97 9.65 -8.74
N LEU A 245 -16.99 8.48 -9.39
CA LEU A 245 -15.80 7.63 -9.52
C LEU A 245 -14.68 8.37 -10.29
N PRO A 246 -13.41 7.98 -10.12
CA PRO A 246 -12.34 8.43 -11.00
C PRO A 246 -12.70 8.18 -12.47
N PRO A 247 -12.24 9.03 -13.41
CA PRO A 247 -12.52 8.86 -14.83
C PRO A 247 -12.23 7.43 -15.30
N LEU A 248 -13.03 6.93 -16.23
CA LEU A 248 -12.92 5.53 -16.68
C LEU A 248 -11.51 5.19 -17.20
N GLU A 249 -10.84 6.13 -17.87
CA GLU A 249 -9.48 5.89 -18.38
C GLU A 249 -8.43 5.80 -17.26
N GLU A 250 -8.60 6.53 -16.16
CA GLU A 250 -7.73 6.41 -14.97
C GLU A 250 -7.85 5.01 -14.38
N ARG A 251 -9.08 4.51 -14.22
CA ARG A 251 -9.34 3.16 -13.69
C ARG A 251 -8.81 2.06 -14.61
N ARG A 252 -8.94 2.24 -15.92
CA ARG A 252 -8.34 1.33 -16.93
C ARG A 252 -6.82 1.34 -16.87
N THR A 253 -6.23 2.52 -16.73
CA THR A 253 -4.78 2.68 -16.67
C THR A 253 -4.22 2.08 -15.39
N ASN A 254 -4.90 2.25 -14.25
CA ASN A 254 -4.54 1.60 -12.98
C ASN A 254 -4.40 0.08 -13.14
N PHE A 255 -5.41 -0.60 -13.70
CA PHE A 255 -5.31 -2.04 -13.96
C PHE A 255 -4.21 -2.38 -14.98
N ARG A 256 -4.07 -1.59 -16.05
CA ARG A 256 -3.03 -1.78 -17.07
C ARG A 256 -1.62 -1.73 -16.46
N VAL A 257 -1.39 -0.85 -15.49
CA VAL A 257 -0.08 -0.69 -14.83
C VAL A 257 0.27 -1.91 -13.98
N VAL A 258 -0.69 -2.55 -13.29
CA VAL A 258 -0.43 -3.77 -12.52
C VAL A 258 -0.43 -5.05 -13.37
N GLN A 259 -0.93 -5.00 -14.60
CA GLN A 259 -1.15 -6.19 -15.42
C GLN A 259 0.14 -7.00 -15.59
N GLY A 260 0.03 -8.32 -15.41
CA GLY A 260 1.17 -9.24 -15.47
C GLY A 260 2.00 -9.34 -14.19
N SER A 261 1.57 -8.68 -13.11
CA SER A 261 2.24 -8.73 -11.80
C SER A 261 1.38 -9.41 -10.72
N LYS A 262 1.98 -9.67 -9.55
CA LYS A 262 1.28 -10.22 -8.37
C LYS A 262 0.04 -9.41 -7.98
N TYR A 263 0.08 -8.08 -8.15
CA TYR A 263 -1.00 -7.17 -7.77
C TYR A 263 -2.25 -7.28 -8.66
N ALA A 264 -2.14 -7.85 -9.87
CA ALA A 264 -3.29 -8.01 -10.77
C ALA A 264 -4.14 -9.25 -10.46
N THR A 265 -3.58 -10.23 -9.75
CA THR A 265 -4.16 -11.58 -9.57
C THR A 265 -5.56 -11.51 -8.96
N ALA A 266 -5.69 -10.90 -7.78
CA ALA A 266 -6.97 -10.82 -7.08
C ALA A 266 -8.04 -10.10 -7.90
N ALA A 267 -7.68 -9.03 -8.63
CA ALA A 267 -8.63 -8.29 -9.47
C ALA A 267 -9.06 -9.10 -10.72
N ALA A 268 -8.17 -9.92 -11.28
CA ALA A 268 -8.46 -10.77 -12.43
C ALA A 268 -9.44 -11.90 -12.09
N ASP A 269 -9.45 -12.38 -10.84
CA ASP A 269 -10.37 -13.44 -10.39
C ASP A 269 -11.85 -13.01 -10.43
N PHE A 270 -12.15 -11.72 -10.39
CA PHE A 270 -13.52 -11.17 -10.50
C PHE A 270 -14.02 -10.96 -11.94
N VAL A 271 -13.25 -11.40 -12.94
CA VAL A 271 -13.61 -11.31 -14.36
C VAL A 271 -14.30 -12.59 -14.86
N ASN A 272 -14.11 -13.69 -14.15
CA ASN A 272 -14.72 -14.99 -14.44
C ASN A 272 -16.09 -15.14 -13.78
#